data_AF-A0A3B1B417-F1
#
_entry.id   AF-A0A3B1B417-F1
#
_cell.length_a   1.000
_cell.length_b   1.000
_cell.length_c   1.000
_cell.angle_alpha   90.00
_cell.angle_beta   90.00
_cell.angle_gamma   90.00
#
_symmetry.space_group_name_H-M   'P 1'
#
loop_
_entity.id
_entity.type
_entity.pdbx_description
1 polymer ?
#
loop_
_entity_poly.entity_id
_entity_poly.type
_entity_poly.pdbx_seq_one_letter_code
_entity_poly.pdbx_strand_id
1 'polypeptide(L)'
;MNTITENNDDPKNLKIDRTILADEQPILFIIFKAFRNLDKVCYRLGLLNKNSSLASDINWAVLDEKNNLPQVLNQLDSTRDQVEQQIYNLKKMMTSRCLNIIFWEFTVILIIIIALLASSYFAGYWVSGQFSASWLPELLSRPILITVSALLFVGGFVVLHYSLRSFFANRIAKNYQAEDTAFTLTRAFLKNSKFTHSIFRPEPVGLHWLNRKRIQKAHELYLIYNNENQ
;
A
#
# COMPACT_ATOMS: atom_id res chain seq x y z
N MET A 1 -16.42 29.57 29.96
CA MET A 1 -17.25 28.34 29.92
C MET A 1 -18.12 28.43 28.68
N ASN A 2 -17.57 28.10 27.51
CA ASN A 2 -18.29 28.17 26.23
C ASN A 2 -18.44 26.77 25.68
N THR A 3 -19.68 26.45 25.35
CA THR A 3 -20.23 25.18 24.90
C THR A 3 -19.64 24.76 23.56
N ILE A 4 -18.94 23.63 23.57
CA ILE A 4 -18.60 22.87 22.37
C ILE A 4 -19.91 22.25 21.88
N THR A 5 -20.59 22.89 20.93
CA THR A 5 -21.76 22.29 20.29
C THR A 5 -21.32 21.20 19.33
N GLU A 6 -21.52 19.99 19.82
CA GLU A 6 -21.65 18.71 19.13
C GLU A 6 -22.64 18.81 17.96
N ASN A 7 -22.16 19.14 16.75
CA ASN A 7 -22.82 18.74 15.49
C ASN A 7 -21.92 19.01 14.26
N ASN A 8 -21.12 18.02 13.82
CA ASN A 8 -20.63 17.95 12.43
C ASN A 8 -20.03 16.57 12.13
N ASP A 9 -20.74 15.73 11.38
CA ASP A 9 -20.31 14.39 10.92
C ASP A 9 -19.16 14.41 9.88
N ASP A 10 -18.40 15.49 9.77
CA ASP A 10 -17.21 15.58 8.91
C ASP A 10 -15.95 15.85 9.75
N PRO A 11 -15.01 14.89 9.89
CA PRO A 11 -13.77 15.07 10.64
C PRO A 11 -12.80 16.08 10.02
N LYS A 12 -13.13 16.67 8.87
CA LYS A 12 -12.46 17.88 8.38
C LYS A 12 -12.87 19.15 9.11
N ASN A 13 -13.95 19.10 9.89
CA ASN A 13 -14.64 20.25 10.47
C ASN A 13 -14.54 20.31 12.00
N LEU A 14 -13.50 19.69 12.60
CA LEU A 14 -13.01 20.08 13.91
C LEU A 14 -12.67 21.58 13.87
N LYS A 15 -13.68 22.40 14.17
CA LYS A 15 -13.62 23.85 14.33
C LYS A 15 -12.88 24.16 15.63
N ILE A 16 -11.62 23.74 15.72
CA ILE A 16 -10.69 24.51 16.52
C ILE A 16 -10.28 25.64 15.59
N ASP A 17 -10.75 26.85 15.90
CA ASP A 17 -10.57 27.99 15.02
C ASP A 17 -9.07 28.25 14.86
N ARG A 18 -8.56 28.01 13.66
CA ARG A 18 -7.11 28.00 13.36
C ARG A 18 -6.46 29.34 13.63
N THR A 19 -7.27 30.40 13.59
CA THR A 19 -6.91 31.79 13.94
C THR A 19 -6.76 31.96 15.44
N ILE A 20 -7.67 31.39 16.25
CA ILE A 20 -7.63 31.48 17.72
C ILE A 20 -6.43 30.71 18.28
N LEU A 21 -6.18 29.48 17.81
CA LEU A 21 -5.00 28.69 18.22
C LEU A 21 -3.66 29.34 17.83
N ALA A 22 -3.61 30.01 16.67
CA ALA A 22 -2.38 30.60 16.16
C ALA A 22 -1.97 31.85 16.95
N ASP A 23 -2.94 32.63 17.44
CA ASP A 23 -2.69 33.85 18.22
C ASP A 23 -2.50 33.57 19.72
N GLU A 24 -3.20 32.58 20.30
CA GLU A 24 -3.16 32.35 21.76
C GLU A 24 -2.17 31.25 22.21
N GLN A 25 -1.93 30.21 21.41
CA GLN A 25 -1.08 29.05 21.78
C GLN A 25 -0.24 28.53 20.59
N PRO A 26 0.85 29.23 20.22
CA PRO A 26 1.61 28.94 19.00
C PRO A 26 2.18 27.51 18.95
N ILE A 27 2.51 26.93 20.10
CA ILE A 27 3.03 25.56 20.21
C ILE A 27 1.95 24.52 19.85
N LEU A 28 0.72 24.69 20.34
CA LEU A 28 -0.39 23.78 20.06
C LEU A 28 -0.76 23.81 18.57
N PHE A 29 -0.66 24.98 17.94
CA PHE A 29 -0.81 25.11 16.48
C PHE A 29 0.25 24.33 15.69
N ILE A 30 1.52 24.34 16.14
CA ILE A 30 2.60 23.57 15.53
C ILE A 30 2.32 22.06 15.63
N ILE A 31 1.86 21.59 16.79
CA ILE A 31 1.51 20.18 17.02
C ILE A 31 0.31 19.76 16.15
N PHE A 32 -0.74 20.58 16.10
CA PHE A 32 -1.88 20.35 15.20
C PHE A 32 -1.42 20.21 13.74
N LYS A 33 -0.51 21.08 13.29
CA LYS A 33 0.06 21.01 11.95
C LYS A 33 0.86 19.73 11.73
N ALA A 34 1.53 19.19 12.75
CA ALA A 34 2.23 17.91 12.69
C ALA A 34 1.25 16.73 12.49
N PHE A 35 0.16 16.66 13.27
CA PHE A 35 -0.90 15.66 13.05
C PHE A 35 -1.51 15.74 11.65
N ARG A 36 -1.80 16.95 11.16
CA ARG A 36 -2.31 17.15 9.80
C ARG A 36 -1.30 16.76 8.72
N ASN A 37 -0.01 16.80 9.01
CA ASN A 37 1.01 16.30 8.09
C ASN A 37 1.03 14.77 8.07
N LEU A 38 0.91 14.11 9.22
CA LEU A 38 0.78 12.65 9.31
C LEU A 38 -0.47 12.17 8.57
N ASP A 39 -1.63 12.82 8.77
CA ASP A 39 -2.87 12.59 8.01
C ASP A 39 -2.63 12.54 6.50
N LYS A 40 -1.97 13.58 5.96
CA LYS A 40 -1.66 13.67 4.53
C LYS A 40 -0.85 12.47 4.04
N VAL A 41 0.08 11.96 4.85
CA VAL A 41 0.85 10.76 4.51
C VAL A 41 -0.06 9.53 4.52
N CYS A 42 -0.85 9.34 5.57
CA CYS A 42 -1.75 8.19 5.70
C CYS A 42 -2.83 8.14 4.60
N TYR A 43 -3.42 9.28 4.20
CA TYR A 43 -4.34 9.35 3.05
C TYR A 43 -3.65 8.98 1.72
N ARG A 44 -2.42 9.46 1.52
CA ARG A 44 -1.64 9.17 0.31
C ARG A 44 -1.29 7.69 0.21
N LEU A 45 -0.95 7.06 1.33
CA LEU A 45 -0.70 5.62 1.43
C LEU A 45 -1.99 4.79 1.33
N GLY A 46 -3.15 5.38 1.63
CA GLY A 46 -4.44 4.68 1.69
C GLY A 46 -4.73 4.02 3.05
N LEU A 47 -3.89 4.28 4.05
CA LEU A 47 -4.04 3.80 5.43
C LEU A 47 -5.24 4.45 6.12
N LEU A 48 -5.55 5.71 5.78
CA LEU A 48 -6.63 6.50 6.39
C LEU A 48 -7.79 6.77 5.40
N ASN A 49 -9.04 6.72 5.87
CA ASN A 49 -10.22 7.01 5.04
C ASN A 49 -10.38 8.51 4.90
N LYS A 50 -10.90 9.03 3.78
CA LYS A 50 -11.14 10.47 3.53
C LYS A 50 -11.95 11.17 4.64
N ASN A 51 -12.72 10.39 5.39
CA ASN A 51 -13.57 10.83 6.49
C ASN A 51 -13.03 10.35 7.84
N SER A 52 -11.73 10.14 8.01
CA SER A 52 -11.11 10.00 9.32
C SER A 52 -9.90 10.92 9.41
N SER A 53 -9.47 11.29 10.62
CA SER A 53 -8.30 12.13 10.87
C SER A 53 -7.63 11.68 12.15
N LEU A 54 -6.31 11.57 12.16
CA LEU A 54 -5.57 11.31 13.40
C LEU A 54 -5.76 12.44 14.41
N ALA A 55 -6.05 13.64 13.92
CA ALA A 55 -6.38 14.78 14.76
C ALA A 55 -7.77 14.66 15.42
N SER A 56 -8.70 13.85 14.89
CA SER A 56 -10.03 13.70 15.52
C SER A 56 -10.03 12.79 16.73
N ASP A 57 -9.02 11.93 16.86
CA ASP A 57 -8.89 10.99 17.97
C ASP A 57 -8.26 11.65 19.22
N ILE A 58 -7.85 12.91 19.08
CA ILE A 58 -7.25 13.70 20.15
C ILE A 58 -8.35 14.46 20.87
N ASN A 59 -8.39 14.31 22.20
CA ASN A 59 -9.28 15.11 23.04
C ASN A 59 -8.71 16.52 23.23
N TRP A 60 -8.90 17.41 22.25
CA TRP A 60 -8.41 18.78 22.28
C TRP A 60 -8.94 19.61 23.46
N ALA A 61 -10.11 19.27 24.01
CA ALA A 61 -10.69 19.99 25.14
C ALA A 61 -9.88 19.80 26.44
N VAL A 62 -9.20 18.66 26.59
CA VAL A 62 -8.27 18.42 27.71
C VAL A 62 -6.95 19.19 27.50
N LEU A 63 -6.65 19.63 26.28
CA LEU A 63 -5.34 20.18 25.90
C LEU A 63 -5.25 21.70 25.94
N ASP A 64 -6.38 22.39 26.17
CA ASP A 64 -6.40 23.84 26.43
C ASP A 64 -5.79 24.17 27.82
N GLU A 65 -5.63 23.17 28.68
CA GLU A 65 -4.99 23.32 29.98
C GLU A 65 -3.46 23.38 29.84
N LYS A 66 -2.85 24.47 30.33
CA LYS A 66 -1.42 24.84 30.21
C LYS A 66 -0.38 23.75 30.55
N ASN A 67 -0.75 22.65 31.18
CA ASN A 67 0.15 21.59 31.65
C ASN A 67 0.12 20.28 30.83
N ASN A 68 -0.76 20.16 29.84
CA ASN A 68 -0.96 18.88 29.13
C ASN A 68 -0.10 18.73 27.86
N LEU A 69 0.78 19.69 27.57
CA LEU A 69 1.67 19.71 26.40
C LEU A 69 2.55 18.44 26.26
N PRO A 70 3.20 17.90 27.32
CA PRO A 70 3.94 16.63 27.22
C PRO A 70 3.06 15.46 26.78
N GLN A 71 1.79 15.42 27.21
CA GLN A 71 0.86 14.36 26.86
C GLN A 71 0.53 14.39 25.37
N VAL A 72 0.31 15.58 24.80
CA VAL A 72 0.07 15.73 23.35
C VAL A 72 1.27 15.32 22.53
N LEU A 73 2.47 15.71 22.97
CA LEU A 73 3.70 15.36 22.30
C LEU A 73 3.97 13.85 22.34
N ASN A 74 3.72 13.19 23.48
CA ASN A 74 3.77 11.73 23.60
C ASN A 74 2.71 11.05 22.72
N GLN A 75 1.50 11.61 22.63
CA GLN A 75 0.46 11.11 21.74
C GLN A 75 0.84 11.28 20.27
N LEU A 76 1.49 12.39 19.90
CA LEU A 76 2.00 12.64 18.56
C LEU A 76 3.10 11.63 18.20
N ASP A 77 4.06 11.40 19.10
CA ASP A 77 5.17 10.49 18.85
C ASP A 77 4.70 9.03 18.79
N SER A 78 3.81 8.60 19.70
CA SER A 78 3.18 7.27 19.61
C SER A 78 2.33 7.10 18.35
N THR A 79 1.62 8.14 17.89
CA THR A 79 0.91 8.12 16.61
C THR A 79 1.87 8.01 15.42
N ARG A 80 3.02 8.70 15.48
CA ARG A 80 4.10 8.58 14.48
C ARG A 80 4.62 7.15 14.42
N ASP A 81 4.91 6.54 15.57
CA ASP A 81 5.36 5.15 15.68
C ASP A 81 4.36 4.18 15.08
N GLN A 82 3.06 4.36 15.39
CA GLN A 82 1.99 3.55 14.80
C GLN A 82 1.97 3.68 13.27
N VAL A 83 2.07 4.91 12.74
CA VAL A 83 2.11 5.13 11.29
C VAL A 83 3.34 4.48 10.65
N GLU A 84 4.52 4.58 11.27
CA GLU A 84 5.75 3.94 10.80
C GLU A 84 5.63 2.41 10.80
N GLN A 85 5.06 1.84 11.86
CA GLN A 85 4.80 0.41 11.96
C GLN A 85 3.84 -0.08 10.87
N GLN A 86 2.77 0.68 10.58
CA GLN A 86 1.86 0.36 9.48
C GLN A 86 2.53 0.48 8.11
N ILE A 87 3.43 1.44 7.92
CA ILE A 87 4.26 1.54 6.69
C ILE A 87 5.17 0.31 6.55
N TYR A 88 5.78 -0.14 7.64
CA TYR A 88 6.61 -1.35 7.64
C TYR A 88 5.79 -2.60 7.29
N ASN A 89 4.63 -2.78 7.92
CA ASN A 89 3.71 -3.88 7.62
C ASN A 89 3.26 -3.85 6.16
N LEU A 90 2.92 -2.66 5.62
CA LEU A 90 2.57 -2.48 4.21
C LEU A 90 3.71 -2.90 3.28
N LYS A 91 4.95 -2.51 3.56
CA LYS A 91 6.12 -2.93 2.79
C LYS A 91 6.32 -4.45 2.85
N LYS A 92 6.19 -5.05 4.03
CA LYS A 92 6.29 -6.50 4.22
C LYS A 92 5.25 -7.25 3.38
N MET A 93 4.00 -6.78 3.38
CA MET A 93 2.94 -7.34 2.53
C MET A 93 3.24 -7.18 1.04
N MET A 94 3.76 -6.02 0.61
CA MET A 94 4.14 -5.77 -0.79
C MET A 94 5.26 -6.70 -1.25
N THR A 95 6.30 -6.89 -0.42
CA THR A 95 7.42 -7.80 -0.72
C THR A 95 6.96 -9.26 -0.75
N SER A 96 6.16 -9.69 0.22
CA SER A 96 5.61 -11.05 0.25
C SER A 96 4.75 -11.35 -0.98
N ARG A 97 3.93 -10.38 -1.43
CA ARG A 97 3.17 -10.50 -2.68
C ARG A 97 4.09 -10.67 -3.89
N CYS A 98 5.12 -9.84 -4.02
CA CYS A 98 6.06 -9.89 -5.15
C CYS A 98 6.68 -11.28 -5.30
N LEU A 99 7.22 -11.82 -4.20
CA LEU A 99 7.88 -13.12 -4.19
C LEU A 99 6.90 -14.27 -4.51
N ASN A 100 5.70 -14.22 -3.92
CA ASN A 100 4.68 -15.24 -4.17
C ASN A 100 4.22 -15.23 -5.64
N ILE A 101 4.05 -14.06 -6.26
CA ILE A 101 3.64 -13.98 -7.67
C ILE A 101 4.71 -14.57 -8.58
N ILE A 102 5.98 -14.20 -8.40
CA ILE A 102 7.09 -14.71 -9.22
C ILE A 102 7.21 -16.23 -9.10
N PHE A 103 7.09 -16.75 -7.88
CA PHE A 103 7.14 -18.20 -7.63
C PHE A 103 6.03 -18.92 -8.40
N TRP A 104 4.77 -18.49 -8.24
CA TRP A 104 3.64 -19.14 -8.89
C TRP A 104 3.64 -19.00 -10.41
N GLU A 105 4.11 -17.88 -10.96
CA GLU A 105 4.27 -17.74 -12.41
C GLU A 105 5.28 -18.75 -12.96
N PHE A 106 6.44 -18.86 -12.31
CA PHE A 106 7.45 -19.85 -12.71
C PHE A 106 6.91 -21.27 -12.58
N THR A 107 6.20 -21.59 -11.50
CA THR A 107 5.58 -22.90 -11.29
C THR A 107 4.53 -23.21 -12.37
N VAL A 108 3.64 -22.29 -12.70
CA VAL A 108 2.61 -22.50 -13.72
C VAL A 108 3.23 -22.69 -15.09
N ILE A 109 4.23 -21.88 -15.46
CA ILE A 109 4.97 -22.02 -16.72
C ILE A 109 5.65 -23.39 -16.78
N LEU A 110 6.32 -23.80 -15.70
CA LEU A 110 6.97 -25.11 -15.61
C LEU A 110 5.98 -26.26 -15.79
N ILE A 111 4.82 -26.19 -15.13
CA ILE A 111 3.75 -27.20 -15.27
C ILE A 111 3.24 -27.26 -16.71
N ILE A 112 3.02 -26.10 -17.35
CA ILE A 112 2.58 -26.03 -18.75
C ILE A 112 3.63 -26.67 -19.67
N ILE A 113 4.92 -26.36 -19.48
CA ILE A 113 6.01 -26.95 -20.26
C ILE A 113 6.04 -28.47 -20.09
N ILE A 114 5.96 -28.98 -18.86
CA ILE A 114 5.95 -30.41 -18.57
C ILE A 114 4.72 -31.09 -19.22
N ALA A 115 3.55 -30.48 -19.11
CA ALA A 115 2.32 -30.99 -19.72
C ALA A 115 2.41 -31.04 -21.25
N LEU A 116 2.97 -30.00 -21.88
CA LEU A 116 3.20 -29.96 -23.33
C LEU A 116 4.22 -31.01 -23.78
N LEU A 117 5.32 -31.20 -23.04
CA LEU A 117 6.32 -32.24 -23.34
C LEU A 117 5.73 -33.64 -23.22
N ALA A 118 4.98 -33.91 -22.14
CA ALA A 118 4.31 -35.19 -21.94
C ALA A 118 3.29 -35.45 -23.05
N SER A 119 2.43 -34.48 -23.37
CA SER A 119 1.46 -34.58 -24.46
C SER A 119 2.15 -34.82 -25.81
N SER A 120 3.25 -34.12 -26.08
CA SER A 120 4.05 -34.32 -27.29
C SER A 120 4.66 -35.71 -27.38
N TYR A 121 5.06 -36.30 -26.25
CA TYR A 121 5.57 -37.67 -26.19
C TYR A 121 4.47 -38.69 -26.51
N PHE A 122 3.30 -38.57 -25.87
CA PHE A 122 2.16 -39.46 -26.12
C PHE A 122 1.58 -39.33 -27.53
N ALA A 123 1.67 -38.15 -28.15
CA ALA A 123 1.24 -37.93 -29.53
C ALA A 123 2.18 -38.57 -30.57
N GLY A 124 3.30 -39.18 -30.15
CA GLY A 124 4.24 -39.82 -31.06
C GLY A 124 5.04 -38.83 -31.92
N TYR A 125 5.11 -37.55 -31.54
CA TYR A 125 5.86 -36.54 -32.28
C TYR A 125 7.38 -36.70 -32.16
N TRP A 126 7.86 -37.61 -31.32
CA TRP A 126 9.28 -37.88 -31.15
C TRP A 126 9.67 -39.15 -31.92
N VAL A 127 10.39 -39.00 -33.03
CA VAL A 127 10.91 -40.11 -33.83
C VAL A 127 12.43 -39.99 -33.87
N SER A 128 13.14 -41.06 -33.48
CA SER A 128 14.61 -41.10 -33.47
C SER A 128 15.28 -39.95 -32.68
N GLY A 129 14.64 -39.49 -31.61
CA GLY A 129 15.16 -38.38 -30.78
C GLY A 129 14.96 -36.98 -31.37
N GLN A 130 14.29 -36.86 -32.52
CA GLN A 130 13.94 -35.58 -33.13
C GLN A 130 12.44 -35.30 -32.97
N PHE A 131 12.10 -34.04 -32.74
CA PHE A 131 10.71 -33.59 -32.73
C PHE A 131 10.23 -33.41 -34.18
N SER A 132 9.30 -34.26 -34.60
CA SER A 132 8.67 -34.29 -35.91
C SER A 132 7.15 -34.35 -35.75
N ALA A 133 6.52 -33.18 -35.79
CA ALA A 133 5.06 -33.06 -35.76
C ALA A 133 4.53 -32.72 -37.16
N SER A 134 3.51 -33.44 -37.63
CA SER A 134 2.97 -33.28 -39.00
C SER A 134 2.36 -31.90 -39.26
N TRP A 135 1.87 -31.21 -38.23
CA TRP A 135 1.31 -29.86 -38.32
C TRP A 135 2.38 -28.75 -38.32
N LEU A 136 3.58 -29.05 -37.84
CA LEU A 136 4.62 -28.02 -37.62
C LEU A 136 5.12 -27.41 -38.94
N PRO A 137 5.41 -28.19 -40.02
CA PRO A 137 5.81 -27.61 -41.30
C PRO A 137 4.76 -26.69 -41.91
N GLU A 138 3.47 -27.05 -41.81
CA GLU A 138 2.35 -26.25 -42.33
C GLU A 138 2.16 -24.94 -41.55
N LEU A 139 2.43 -24.95 -40.24
CA LEU A 139 2.42 -23.75 -39.41
C LEU A 139 3.59 -22.82 -39.75
N LEU A 140 4.80 -23.38 -39.93
CA LEU A 140 6.01 -22.61 -40.21
C LEU A 140 6.06 -22.06 -41.64
N SER A 141 5.42 -22.74 -42.60
CA SER A 141 5.38 -22.32 -44.02
C SER A 141 4.46 -21.12 -44.26
N ARG A 142 3.47 -20.90 -43.40
CA ARG A 142 2.48 -19.82 -43.53
C ARG A 142 2.79 -18.66 -42.56
N PRO A 143 3.34 -17.52 -43.04
CA PRO A 143 3.76 -16.41 -42.17
C PRO A 143 2.61 -15.81 -41.36
N ILE A 144 1.38 -15.87 -41.87
CA ILE A 144 0.17 -15.40 -41.17
C ILE A 144 -0.19 -16.32 -39.99
N LEU A 145 -0.11 -17.64 -40.15
CA LEU A 145 -0.50 -18.57 -39.08
C LEU A 145 0.48 -18.51 -37.91
N ILE A 146 1.79 -18.40 -38.18
CA ILE A 146 2.79 -18.27 -37.12
C ILE A 146 2.63 -16.94 -36.37
N THR A 147 2.33 -15.83 -37.06
CA THR A 147 2.08 -14.53 -36.37
C THR A 147 0.84 -14.58 -35.51
N VAL A 148 -0.27 -15.12 -36.02
CA VAL A 148 -1.51 -15.26 -35.23
C VAL A 148 -1.30 -16.18 -34.03
N SER A 149 -0.61 -17.32 -34.22
CA SER A 149 -0.31 -18.26 -33.14
C SER A 149 0.59 -17.64 -32.07
N ALA A 150 1.64 -16.92 -32.48
CA ALA A 150 2.52 -16.21 -31.56
C ALA A 150 1.76 -15.12 -30.78
N LEU A 151 0.89 -14.36 -31.45
CA LEU A 151 0.11 -13.30 -30.82
C LEU A 151 -0.92 -13.86 -29.82
N LEU A 152 -1.57 -14.98 -30.15
CA LEU A 152 -2.45 -15.69 -29.22
C LEU A 152 -1.69 -16.23 -28.02
N PHE A 153 -0.51 -16.80 -28.23
CA PHE A 153 0.31 -17.34 -27.14
C PHE A 153 0.79 -16.23 -26.20
N VAL A 154 1.31 -15.13 -26.74
CA VAL A 154 1.73 -13.96 -25.97
C VAL A 154 0.53 -13.32 -25.27
N GLY A 155 -0.60 -13.16 -25.97
CA GLY A 155 -1.82 -12.62 -25.38
C GLY A 155 -2.35 -13.47 -24.23
N GLY A 156 -2.40 -14.80 -24.41
CA GLY A 156 -2.78 -15.75 -23.37
C GLY A 156 -1.86 -15.69 -22.16
N PHE A 157 -0.55 -15.63 -22.39
CA PHE A 157 0.45 -15.46 -21.34
C PHE A 157 0.23 -14.17 -20.55
N VAL A 158 0.01 -13.06 -21.25
CA VAL A 158 -0.26 -11.75 -20.64
C VAL A 158 -1.53 -11.79 -19.78
N VAL A 159 -2.61 -12.38 -20.28
CA VAL A 159 -3.86 -12.56 -19.52
C VAL A 159 -3.65 -13.43 -18.29
N LEU A 160 -2.91 -14.53 -18.41
CA LEU A 160 -2.58 -15.43 -17.31
C LEU A 160 -1.76 -14.71 -16.23
N HIS A 161 -0.72 -13.98 -16.64
CA HIS A 161 0.12 -13.17 -15.75
C HIS A 161 -0.72 -12.15 -14.96
N TYR A 162 -1.58 -11.39 -15.65
CA TYR A 162 -2.44 -10.41 -14.97
C TYR A 162 -3.51 -11.05 -14.07
N SER A 163 -4.03 -12.22 -14.45
CA SER A 163 -5.02 -12.96 -13.66
C SER A 163 -4.42 -13.44 -12.33
N LEU A 164 -3.24 -14.07 -12.38
CA LEU A 164 -2.49 -14.49 -11.18
C LEU A 164 -2.17 -13.30 -10.27
N ARG A 165 -1.75 -12.18 -10.87
CA ARG A 165 -1.43 -10.94 -10.13
C ARG A 165 -2.60 -10.37 -9.34
N SER A 166 -3.82 -10.47 -9.86
CA SER A 166 -5.04 -9.98 -9.20
C SER A 166 -5.54 -10.97 -8.14
N PHE A 167 -5.44 -12.28 -8.41
CA PHE A 167 -5.83 -13.34 -7.50
C PHE A 167 -5.03 -13.32 -6.19
N PHE A 168 -3.70 -13.26 -6.27
CA PHE A 168 -2.86 -13.25 -5.06
C PHE A 168 -2.99 -11.97 -4.26
N ALA A 169 -3.19 -10.82 -4.92
CA ALA A 169 -3.45 -9.57 -4.21
C ALA A 169 -4.73 -9.67 -3.36
N ASN A 170 -5.81 -10.21 -3.94
CA ASN A 170 -7.07 -10.40 -3.23
C ASN A 170 -6.97 -11.49 -2.15
N ARG A 171 -6.20 -12.56 -2.39
CA ARG A 171 -6.00 -13.63 -1.40
C ARG A 171 -5.20 -13.16 -0.19
N ILE A 172 -4.10 -12.44 -0.42
CA ILE A 172 -3.31 -11.82 0.64
C ILE A 172 -4.20 -10.84 1.40
N ALA A 173 -4.89 -9.92 0.72
CA ALA A 173 -5.80 -8.97 1.34
C ALA A 173 -6.84 -9.62 2.27
N LYS A 174 -7.46 -10.73 1.86
CA LYS A 174 -8.42 -11.48 2.69
C LYS A 174 -7.82 -12.02 3.98
N ASN A 175 -6.57 -12.48 3.96
CA ASN A 175 -5.90 -13.01 5.15
C ASN A 175 -5.64 -11.93 6.21
N TYR A 176 -5.57 -10.65 5.81
CA TYR A 176 -5.31 -9.51 6.71
C TYR A 176 -6.58 -8.70 7.05
N GLN A 177 -7.76 -9.06 6.51
CA GLN A 177 -9.02 -8.38 6.84
C GLN A 177 -9.48 -8.59 8.29
N ALA A 178 -9.04 -9.68 8.94
CA ALA A 178 -9.44 -10.01 10.31
C ALA A 178 -8.73 -9.16 11.39
N GLU A 179 -7.68 -8.42 11.03
CA GLU A 179 -6.84 -7.62 11.94
C GLU A 179 -7.09 -6.10 11.85
N ASP A 180 -7.98 -5.63 10.96
CA ASP A 180 -8.13 -4.19 10.64
C ASP A 180 -8.79 -3.43 11.81
N THR A 181 -7.95 -2.84 12.66
CA THR A 181 -8.30 -1.82 13.67
C THR A 181 -7.80 -0.46 13.18
N ALA A 182 -8.67 0.57 13.24
CA ALA A 182 -8.47 2.01 12.91
C ALA A 182 -7.81 2.38 11.56
N PHE A 183 -6.69 1.76 11.18
CA PHE A 183 -6.03 1.84 9.89
C PHE A 183 -6.54 0.74 8.97
N THR A 184 -6.91 1.08 7.73
CA THR A 184 -7.36 0.09 6.74
C THR A 184 -6.15 -0.41 5.95
N LEU A 185 -5.32 -1.27 6.54
CA LEU A 185 -4.08 -1.78 5.93
C LEU A 185 -4.39 -2.51 4.63
N THR A 186 -5.50 -3.26 4.62
CA THR A 186 -6.00 -3.97 3.44
C THR A 186 -6.27 -3.00 2.27
N ARG A 187 -6.90 -1.86 2.54
CA ARG A 187 -7.18 -0.86 1.51
C ARG A 187 -5.89 -0.20 1.01
N ALA A 188 -4.98 0.14 1.92
CA ALA A 188 -3.67 0.68 1.55
C ALA A 188 -2.92 -0.28 0.63
N PHE A 189 -2.91 -1.57 0.96
CA PHE A 189 -2.32 -2.61 0.15
C PHE A 189 -2.99 -2.72 -1.23
N LEU A 190 -4.33 -2.77 -1.31
CA LEU A 190 -5.06 -2.85 -2.58
C LEU A 190 -4.85 -1.62 -3.48
N LYS A 191 -4.72 -0.42 -2.89
CA LYS A 191 -4.40 0.80 -3.62
C LYS A 191 -3.01 0.72 -4.27
N ASN A 192 -2.04 0.18 -3.54
CA ASN A 192 -0.66 0.02 -3.99
C ASN A 192 -0.47 -1.20 -4.91
N SER A 193 -1.44 -2.10 -4.99
CA SER A 193 -1.32 -3.37 -5.72
C SER A 193 -1.83 -3.34 -7.17
N LYS A 194 -2.39 -2.20 -7.62
CA LYS A 194 -2.98 -2.01 -8.96
C LYS A 194 -2.01 -2.38 -10.10
N PHE A 195 -2.58 -2.71 -11.25
CA PHE A 195 -1.85 -3.11 -12.46
C PHE A 195 -0.86 -2.05 -12.97
N THR A 196 -1.15 -0.77 -12.70
CA THR A 196 -0.32 0.38 -13.13
C THR A 196 0.95 0.58 -12.31
N HIS A 197 1.09 -0.09 -11.17
CA HIS A 197 2.27 0.06 -10.31
C HIS A 197 3.24 -1.12 -10.52
N SER A 198 4.52 -0.82 -10.76
CA SER A 198 5.53 -1.88 -10.90
C SER A 198 5.62 -2.69 -9.60
N ILE A 199 5.69 -4.02 -9.74
CA ILE A 199 5.81 -4.99 -8.63
C ILE A 199 7.18 -4.86 -7.94
N PHE A 200 8.19 -4.35 -8.65
CA PHE A 200 9.56 -4.21 -8.18
C PHE A 200 9.84 -2.88 -7.46
N ARG A 201 8.81 -2.06 -7.21
CA ARG A 201 8.97 -0.84 -6.41
C ARG A 201 8.78 -1.19 -4.92
N PRO A 202 9.85 -1.16 -4.10
CA PRO A 202 9.74 -1.46 -2.67
C PRO A 202 9.07 -0.33 -1.88
N GLU A 203 8.89 0.84 -2.50
CA GLU A 203 8.26 1.98 -1.85
C GLU A 203 6.75 2.05 -2.15
N PRO A 204 5.91 2.16 -1.12
CA PRO A 204 4.49 2.38 -1.32
C PRO A 204 4.24 3.75 -1.96
N VAL A 205 3.25 3.80 -2.84
CA VAL A 205 2.75 5.00 -3.52
C VAL A 205 2.36 6.03 -2.47
N GLY A 206 3.02 7.18 -2.52
CA GLY A 206 2.83 8.25 -1.54
C GLY A 206 3.93 8.33 -0.48
N LEU A 207 4.87 7.39 -0.38
CA LEU A 207 6.04 7.50 0.50
C LEU A 207 7.23 8.13 -0.24
N HIS A 208 7.10 9.40 -0.64
CA HIS A 208 8.22 10.15 -1.22
C HIS A 208 9.08 10.81 -0.12
N TRP A 209 10.30 11.24 -0.45
CA TRP A 209 11.22 11.87 0.52
C TRP A 209 10.58 13.04 1.27
N LEU A 210 9.74 13.85 0.60
CA LEU A 210 8.99 14.94 1.24
C LEU A 210 8.04 14.47 2.35
N ASN A 211 7.38 13.33 2.14
CA ASN A 211 6.46 12.77 3.13
C ASN A 211 7.22 12.07 4.26
N ARG A 212 8.40 11.52 3.99
CA ARG A 212 9.33 11.03 5.02
C ARG A 212 9.80 12.18 5.93
N LYS A 213 10.19 13.32 5.35
CA LYS A 213 10.53 14.53 6.12
C LYS A 213 9.38 15.03 6.98
N ARG A 214 8.13 14.88 6.52
CA ARG A 214 6.95 15.25 7.32
C ARG A 214 6.74 14.37 8.55
N ILE A 215 7.08 13.07 8.46
CA ILE A 215 7.05 12.15 9.60
C ILE A 215 8.20 12.51 10.56
N GLN A 216 9.41 12.70 10.04
CA GLN A 216 10.59 13.08 10.85
C GLN A 216 10.39 14.39 11.61
N LYS A 217 9.73 15.38 10.98
CA LYS A 217 9.43 16.65 11.63
C LYS A 217 8.56 16.52 12.89
N ALA A 218 7.72 15.48 12.99
CA ALA A 218 6.97 15.23 14.22
C ALA A 218 7.89 14.80 15.37
N HIS A 219 8.87 13.93 15.08
CA HIS A 219 9.86 13.49 16.05
C HIS A 219 10.83 14.61 16.44
N GLU A 220 11.26 15.44 15.49
CA GLU A 220 12.10 16.62 15.77
C GLU A 220 11.44 17.56 16.79
N LEU A 221 10.11 17.77 16.70
CA LEU A 221 9.37 18.61 17.65
C LEU A 221 9.36 18.01 19.06
N TYR A 222 9.23 16.69 19.18
CA TYR A 222 9.33 15.99 20.46
C TYR A 222 10.72 16.16 21.09
N LEU A 223 11.78 15.98 20.30
CA LEU A 223 13.16 16.13 20.78
C LEU A 223 13.50 17.55 21.23
N ILE A 224 13.06 18.57 20.48
CA ILE A 224 13.27 19.98 20.83
C ILE A 224 12.62 20.28 22.19
N TYR A 225 11.36 19.88 22.36
CA TYR A 225 10.64 20.09 23.62
C TYR A 225 11.31 19.38 24.81
N ASN A 226 11.71 18.12 24.63
CA ASN A 226 12.32 17.34 25.72
C ASN A 226 13.69 17.90 26.12
N ASN A 227 14.47 18.42 25.17
CA ASN A 227 15.77 19.03 25.45
C ASN A 227 15.67 20.43 26.08
N GLU A 228 14.61 21.19 25.81
CA GLU A 228 14.38 22.52 26.41
C GLU A 228 13.87 22.44 27.87
N ASN A 229 13.36 21.28 28.29
CA ASN A 229 12.78 21.06 29.63
C ASN A 229 13.61 20.12 30.53
N GLN A 230 14.85 19.80 30.13
CA GLN A 230 15.87 19.11 30.95
C GLN A 230 16.92 20.09 31.45
#